data_AF-A0AAF0DRE4-F1
#
_entry.id   AF-A0AAF0DRE4-F1
#
_cell.length_a   1.000
_cell.length_b   1.000
_cell.length_c   1.000
_cell.angle_alpha   90.00
_cell.angle_beta   90.00
_cell.angle_gamma   90.00
#
_symmetry.space_group_name_H-M   'P 1'
#
loop_
_entity.id
_entity.type
_entity.pdbx_description
1 polymer ?
#
loop_
_entity_poly.entity_id
_entity_poly.type
_entity_poly.pdbx_seq_one_letter_code
_entity_poly.pdbx_strand_id
1 'polypeptide(L)'
;MVGRIHEVWADNFDEEMAHLRAAIEKYPYVAMDTEFPGIVARPIGNFRGSTDYHYQTLRCNVDLLHLIQLGITFNFRFDVNNDMCAPDSLELLTKAGLDFDRFLHYGIDHEYFGEMLITSGLTLFEDVRWISFHSGYDFGYLLKLVTCTSLPAHESEFFELLHQWFPCIYDIKYLMRSCKALKGGLQDVADDLQVNRIGQQHQAGSDSLLTASTFFKLRDRFFDGVIDDEKHLGCLYGFANTTSAVMLPTGQIVYQPHPVSTPSAQHAQAVVATPLTPGGSAPLQSPLNPHASAVRRTTEAA
;
A
#
# COMPACT_ATOMS: atom_id res chain seq x y z
N MET A 1 16.74 -17.49 18.17
CA MET A 1 16.60 -16.28 17.35
C MET A 1 15.28 -15.61 17.71
N VAL A 2 15.25 -14.97 18.87
CA VAL A 2 14.16 -14.09 19.30
C VAL A 2 14.53 -12.67 18.84
N GLY A 3 13.56 -11.88 18.34
CA GLY A 3 13.67 -10.41 18.27
C GLY A 3 14.26 -9.78 17.00
N ARG A 4 13.64 -9.95 15.82
CA ARG A 4 13.85 -9.03 14.67
C ARG A 4 12.62 -8.19 14.32
N ILE A 5 11.43 -8.67 14.66
CA ILE A 5 10.14 -8.01 14.46
C ILE A 5 9.53 -7.90 15.86
N HIS A 6 9.21 -6.68 16.28
CA HIS A 6 8.77 -6.36 17.64
C HIS A 6 7.30 -5.96 17.59
N GLU A 7 6.42 -6.83 18.06
CA GLU A 7 4.99 -6.55 18.07
C GLU A 7 4.66 -5.36 18.98
N VAL A 8 4.02 -4.33 18.42
CA VAL A 8 3.57 -3.15 19.18
C VAL A 8 2.05 -3.17 19.33
N TRP A 9 1.61 -3.06 20.57
CA TRP A 9 0.23 -3.05 21.04
C TRP A 9 0.03 -1.84 21.97
N ALA A 10 -1.19 -1.64 22.46
CA ALA A 10 -1.51 -0.47 23.27
C ALA A 10 -0.68 -0.36 24.57
N ASP A 11 -0.23 -1.48 25.15
CA ASP A 11 0.50 -1.53 26.43
C ASP A 11 1.99 -1.16 26.30
N ASN A 12 2.61 -1.35 25.14
CA ASN A 12 4.00 -0.97 24.87
C ASN A 12 4.16 0.15 23.83
N PHE A 13 3.06 0.73 23.34
CA PHE A 13 3.06 1.71 22.25
C PHE A 13 3.97 2.93 22.51
N ASP A 14 3.87 3.55 23.69
CA ASP A 14 4.63 4.75 24.01
C ASP A 14 6.14 4.51 24.06
N GLU A 15 6.53 3.35 24.60
CA GLU A 15 7.93 2.93 24.68
C GLU A 15 8.53 2.73 23.28
N GLU A 16 7.80 2.02 22.41
CA GLU A 16 8.28 1.74 21.05
C GLU A 16 8.26 2.99 20.16
N MET A 17 7.32 3.91 20.36
CA MET A 17 7.35 5.23 19.71
C MET A 17 8.58 6.04 20.13
N ALA A 18 9.02 5.95 21.39
CA ALA A 18 10.24 6.61 21.84
C ALA A 18 11.49 6.00 21.19
N HIS A 19 11.54 4.67 21.05
CA HIS A 19 12.62 4.00 20.31
C HIS A 19 12.65 4.42 18.84
N LEU A 20 11.49 4.49 18.18
CA LEU A 20 11.39 4.87 16.78
C LEU A 20 11.85 6.32 16.55
N ARG A 21 11.47 7.25 17.43
CA ARG A 21 11.95 8.65 17.43
C ARG A 21 13.47 8.75 17.57
N ALA A 22 14.08 7.94 18.41
CA ALA A 22 15.54 7.91 18.53
C ALA A 22 16.21 7.26 17.32
N ALA A 23 15.57 6.26 16.70
CA ALA A 23 16.13 5.52 15.58
C ALA A 23 16.12 6.34 14.27
N ILE A 24 15.08 7.13 14.03
CA ILE A 24 14.89 7.83 12.74
C ILE A 24 16.02 8.83 12.44
N GLU A 25 16.61 9.44 13.48
CA GLU A 25 17.77 10.34 13.34
C GLU A 25 19.00 9.65 12.73
N LYS A 26 19.13 8.33 12.94
CA LYS A 26 20.28 7.53 12.47
C LYS A 26 19.95 6.66 11.26
N TYR A 27 18.69 6.25 11.14
CA TYR A 27 18.21 5.32 10.11
C TYR A 27 17.03 5.97 9.36
N PRO A 28 17.29 6.94 8.47
CA PRO A 28 16.25 7.77 7.86
C PRO A 28 15.49 7.08 6.72
N TYR A 29 15.61 5.76 6.59
CA TYR A 29 14.84 4.97 5.62
C TYR A 29 13.80 4.16 6.38
N VAL A 30 12.53 4.49 6.14
CA VAL A 30 11.39 3.78 6.69
C VAL A 30 10.83 2.91 5.58
N ALA A 31 10.78 1.59 5.78
CA ALA A 31 10.03 0.71 4.90
C ALA A 31 8.69 0.39 5.54
N MET A 32 7.62 0.33 4.75
CA MET A 32 6.28 0.10 5.26
C MET A 32 5.45 -0.73 4.31
N ASP A 33 4.41 -1.29 4.89
CA ASP A 33 3.34 -2.06 4.26
C ASP A 33 2.13 -1.99 5.20
N THR A 34 0.91 -2.25 4.74
CA THR A 34 -0.26 -2.28 5.62
C THR A 34 -1.13 -3.49 5.41
N GLU A 35 -1.75 -3.97 6.49
CA GLU A 35 -2.84 -4.94 6.41
C GLU A 35 -4.16 -4.24 6.74
N PHE A 36 -5.14 -4.40 5.86
CA PHE A 36 -6.44 -3.76 5.96
C PHE A 36 -7.54 -4.69 5.43
N PRO A 37 -8.82 -4.45 5.77
CA PRO A 37 -9.89 -5.43 5.57
C PRO A 37 -10.43 -5.46 4.12
N GLY A 38 -9.55 -5.27 3.13
CA GLY A 38 -9.83 -5.39 1.71
C GLY A 38 -10.62 -4.24 1.11
N ILE A 39 -11.45 -4.58 0.11
CA ILE A 39 -12.27 -3.65 -0.66
C ILE A 39 -13.71 -4.12 -0.55
N VAL A 40 -14.60 -3.28 -0.02
CA VAL A 40 -16.03 -3.57 0.17
C VAL A 40 -16.93 -2.76 -0.76
N ALA A 41 -16.40 -1.69 -1.37
CA ALA A 41 -17.17 -0.78 -2.21
C ALA A 41 -16.48 -0.49 -3.55
N ARG A 42 -17.29 -0.20 -4.58
CA ARG A 42 -16.84 0.37 -5.85
C ARG A 42 -17.62 1.65 -6.11
N PRO A 43 -16.95 2.76 -6.49
CA PRO A 43 -17.62 4.02 -6.75
C PRO A 43 -18.47 3.88 -8.03
N ILE A 44 -19.66 4.48 -8.01
CA ILE A 44 -20.56 4.53 -9.17
C ILE A 44 -20.53 5.95 -9.72
N GLY A 45 -20.27 6.10 -11.02
CA GLY A 45 -20.25 7.41 -11.66
C GLY A 45 -19.43 7.43 -12.94
N ASN A 46 -19.17 8.63 -13.43
CA ASN A 46 -18.28 8.89 -14.56
C ASN A 46 -16.90 9.27 -14.03
N PHE A 47 -15.84 8.72 -14.64
CA PHE A 47 -14.46 8.92 -14.20
C PHE A 47 -13.59 9.43 -15.33
N ARG A 48 -12.58 10.24 -14.98
CA ARG A 48 -11.59 10.81 -15.91
C ARG A 48 -10.49 9.80 -16.22
N GLY A 49 -10.87 8.67 -16.80
CA GLY A 49 -9.95 7.57 -17.13
C GLY A 49 -9.72 6.59 -15.97
N SER A 50 -8.75 5.69 -16.16
CA SER A 50 -8.51 4.58 -15.22
C SER A 50 -7.90 5.02 -13.89
N THR A 51 -7.00 6.01 -13.88
CA THR A 51 -6.33 6.47 -12.66
C THR A 51 -7.31 7.15 -11.70
N ASP A 52 -8.22 7.98 -12.24
CA ASP A 52 -9.29 8.59 -11.45
C ASP A 52 -10.21 7.52 -10.85
N TYR A 53 -10.62 6.51 -11.63
CA TYR A 53 -11.39 5.39 -11.10
C TYR A 53 -10.65 4.61 -9.99
N HIS A 54 -9.34 4.40 -10.15
CA HIS A 54 -8.52 3.77 -9.11
C HIS A 54 -8.48 4.61 -7.84
N TYR A 55 -8.23 5.92 -7.96
CA TYR A 55 -8.22 6.83 -6.83
C TYR A 55 -9.58 6.89 -6.12
N GLN A 56 -10.69 7.02 -6.87
CA GLN A 56 -12.03 7.03 -6.28
C GLN A 56 -12.38 5.71 -5.58
N THR A 57 -11.88 4.58 -6.09
CA THR A 57 -12.04 3.29 -5.42
C THR A 57 -11.26 3.25 -4.12
N LEU A 58 -10.02 3.72 -4.12
CA LEU A 58 -9.20 3.79 -2.92
C LEU A 58 -9.83 4.71 -1.88
N ARG A 59 -10.15 5.96 -2.27
CA ARG A 59 -10.79 6.96 -1.41
C ARG A 59 -12.00 6.38 -0.69
N CYS A 60 -12.94 5.80 -1.44
CA CYS A 60 -14.17 5.31 -0.81
C CYS A 60 -13.93 4.14 0.15
N ASN A 61 -12.98 3.25 -0.10
CA ASN A 61 -12.71 2.14 0.81
C ASN A 61 -11.87 2.58 2.02
N VAL A 62 -10.84 3.40 1.82
CA VAL A 62 -10.02 3.92 2.94
C VAL A 62 -10.86 4.77 3.90
N ASP A 63 -11.77 5.60 3.39
CA ASP A 63 -12.66 6.40 4.23
C ASP A 63 -13.59 5.50 5.07
N LEU A 64 -14.08 4.39 4.49
CA LEU A 64 -15.04 3.48 5.14
C LEU A 64 -14.42 2.46 6.09
N LEU A 65 -13.17 2.06 5.88
CA LEU A 65 -12.55 0.93 6.56
C LEU A 65 -11.50 1.38 7.58
N HIS A 66 -11.20 0.50 8.54
CA HIS A 66 -10.16 0.70 9.54
C HIS A 66 -8.91 -0.13 9.24
N LEU A 67 -7.74 0.48 9.45
CA LEU A 67 -6.44 -0.17 9.32
C LEU A 67 -6.27 -1.24 10.40
N ILE A 68 -5.66 -2.38 10.08
CA ILE A 68 -5.45 -3.49 11.05
C ILE A 68 -3.99 -3.54 11.50
N GLN A 69 -3.03 -3.49 10.55
CA GLN A 69 -1.60 -3.41 10.87
C GLN A 69 -0.88 -2.39 10.00
N LEU A 70 0.20 -1.83 10.56
CA LEU A 70 1.20 -1.04 9.83
C LEU A 70 2.60 -1.64 10.01
N GLY A 71 3.31 -1.78 8.91
CA GLY A 71 4.63 -2.37 8.74
C GLY A 71 5.80 -1.53 9.28
N ILE A 72 5.58 -0.91 10.43
CA ILE A 72 6.59 -0.58 11.43
C ILE A 72 6.19 -1.25 12.75
N THR A 73 5.55 -2.42 12.61
CA THR A 73 5.09 -3.37 13.63
C THR A 73 3.98 -2.89 14.57
N PHE A 74 3.12 -1.97 14.13
CA PHE A 74 1.98 -1.50 14.93
C PHE A 74 0.70 -2.27 14.62
N ASN A 75 0.03 -2.74 15.66
CA ASN A 75 -1.22 -3.47 15.62
C ASN A 75 -2.38 -2.58 16.11
N PHE A 76 -3.36 -2.30 15.26
CA PHE A 76 -4.45 -1.37 15.56
C PHE A 76 -5.70 -2.06 16.06
N ARG A 77 -6.49 -1.37 16.88
CA ARG A 77 -7.78 -1.91 17.33
C ARG A 77 -8.67 -2.24 16.14
N PHE A 78 -9.26 -3.43 16.14
CA PHE A 78 -10.20 -3.84 15.11
C PHE A 78 -11.26 -4.75 15.72
N ASP A 79 -12.53 -4.46 15.46
CA ASP A 79 -13.68 -5.22 15.94
C ASP A 79 -14.42 -5.84 14.75
N VAL A 80 -14.23 -7.14 14.54
CA VAL A 80 -14.86 -7.88 13.44
C VAL A 80 -16.39 -7.81 13.44
N ASN A 81 -17.02 -7.51 14.59
CA ASN A 81 -18.49 -7.42 14.69
C ASN A 81 -19.03 -6.03 14.36
N ASN A 82 -18.22 -4.98 14.52
CA ASN A 82 -18.64 -3.58 14.34
C ASN A 82 -18.00 -2.94 13.10
N ASP A 83 -16.79 -3.33 12.74
CA ASP A 83 -16.06 -2.84 11.59
C ASP A 83 -16.45 -3.55 10.30
N MET A 84 -16.54 -2.80 9.21
CA MET A 84 -16.75 -3.39 7.89
C MET A 84 -15.50 -4.14 7.42
N CYS A 85 -15.70 -5.29 6.79
CA CYS A 85 -14.63 -6.11 6.28
C CYS A 85 -15.05 -6.95 5.08
N ALA A 86 -14.15 -7.12 4.10
CA ALA A 86 -14.33 -8.09 3.04
C ALA A 86 -14.11 -9.52 3.60
N PRO A 87 -15.07 -10.45 3.46
CA PRO A 87 -14.95 -11.80 4.02
C PRO A 87 -13.68 -12.55 3.59
N ASP A 88 -13.30 -12.43 2.32
CA ASP A 88 -12.09 -13.08 1.79
C ASP A 88 -10.81 -12.53 2.44
N SER A 89 -10.77 -11.22 2.74
CA SER A 89 -9.64 -10.59 3.43
C SER A 89 -9.57 -11.04 4.88
N LEU A 90 -10.71 -11.13 5.58
CA LEU A 90 -10.75 -11.65 6.94
C LEU A 90 -10.23 -13.10 7.00
N GLU A 91 -10.67 -13.95 6.07
CA GLU A 91 -10.22 -15.34 6.00
C GLU A 91 -8.71 -15.43 5.70
N LEU A 92 -8.22 -14.65 4.76
CA LEU A 92 -6.80 -14.61 4.40
C LEU A 92 -5.93 -14.18 5.58
N LEU A 93 -6.30 -13.08 6.25
CA LEU A 93 -5.56 -12.55 7.40
C LEU A 93 -5.60 -13.50 8.61
N THR A 94 -6.74 -14.15 8.85
CA THR A 94 -6.85 -15.20 9.87
C THR A 94 -5.91 -16.36 9.56
N LYS A 95 -5.82 -16.81 8.29
CA LYS A 95 -4.88 -17.84 7.85
C LYS A 95 -3.42 -17.39 7.94
N ALA A 96 -3.15 -16.09 7.79
CA ALA A 96 -1.84 -15.49 8.01
C ALA A 96 -1.47 -15.38 9.50
N GLY A 97 -2.40 -15.72 10.40
CA GLY A 97 -2.16 -15.82 11.84
C GLY A 97 -2.54 -14.58 12.65
N LEU A 98 -3.36 -13.67 12.08
CA LEU A 98 -3.89 -12.53 12.83
C LEU A 98 -4.94 -13.00 13.85
N ASP A 99 -4.75 -12.61 15.11
CA ASP A 99 -5.65 -12.88 16.23
C ASP A 99 -6.58 -11.68 16.46
N PHE A 100 -7.75 -11.71 15.84
CA PHE A 100 -8.74 -10.62 15.90
C PHE A 100 -9.31 -10.37 17.31
N ASP A 101 -9.35 -11.38 18.18
CA ASP A 101 -9.73 -11.16 19.58
C ASP A 101 -8.65 -10.31 20.28
N ARG A 102 -7.37 -10.53 19.95
CA ARG A 102 -6.29 -9.70 20.48
C ARG A 102 -6.33 -8.27 19.95
N PHE A 103 -6.59 -8.07 18.66
CA PHE A 103 -6.76 -6.72 18.09
C PHE A 103 -7.88 -5.94 18.78
N LEU A 104 -9.02 -6.58 19.05
CA LEU A 104 -10.13 -5.94 19.75
C LEU A 104 -9.72 -5.42 21.15
N HIS A 105 -9.01 -6.22 21.92
CA HIS A 105 -8.73 -5.93 23.34
C HIS A 105 -7.44 -5.14 23.58
N TYR A 106 -6.43 -5.32 22.74
CA TYR A 106 -5.08 -4.78 22.95
C TYR A 106 -4.58 -3.91 21.80
N GLY A 107 -5.36 -3.76 20.73
CA GLY A 107 -4.98 -2.94 19.58
C GLY A 107 -4.86 -1.46 19.95
N ILE A 108 -3.93 -0.80 19.26
CA ILE A 108 -3.64 0.62 19.39
C ILE A 108 -4.81 1.43 18.82
N ASP A 109 -5.18 2.49 19.52
CA ASP A 109 -6.17 3.44 19.04
C ASP A 109 -5.62 4.23 17.82
N HIS A 110 -6.39 4.28 16.73
CA HIS A 110 -5.95 4.91 15.48
C HIS A 110 -5.69 6.41 15.64
N GLU A 111 -6.51 7.12 16.40
CA GLU A 111 -6.38 8.56 16.59
C GLU A 111 -5.15 8.86 17.45
N TYR A 112 -4.94 8.08 18.51
CA TYR A 112 -3.74 8.22 19.35
C TYR A 112 -2.45 7.93 18.56
N PHE A 113 -2.46 6.92 17.69
CA PHE A 113 -1.33 6.69 16.80
C PHE A 113 -1.10 7.88 15.85
N GLY A 114 -2.16 8.41 15.25
CA GLY A 114 -2.10 9.58 14.38
C GLY A 114 -1.46 10.79 15.07
N GLU A 115 -1.90 11.10 16.29
CA GLU A 115 -1.31 12.17 17.13
C GLU A 115 0.20 11.95 17.34
N MET A 116 0.58 10.75 17.73
CA MET A 116 1.97 10.42 18.06
C MET A 116 2.89 10.40 16.84
N LEU A 117 2.35 10.07 15.65
CA LEU A 117 3.08 10.07 14.38
C LEU A 117 3.44 11.50 13.94
N ILE A 118 2.56 12.48 14.14
CA ILE A 118 2.78 13.88 13.72
C ILE A 118 4.06 14.47 14.34
N THR A 119 4.34 14.13 15.60
CA THR A 119 5.49 14.67 16.36
C THR A 119 6.66 13.69 16.45
N SER A 120 6.63 12.61 15.66
CA SER A 120 7.60 11.53 15.74
C SER A 120 8.93 11.77 15.02
N GLY A 121 8.98 12.74 14.10
CA GLY A 121 10.10 12.88 13.17
C GLY A 121 10.00 12.03 11.91
N LEU A 122 8.99 11.16 11.77
CA LEU A 122 8.84 10.28 10.59
C LEU A 122 8.10 10.93 9.42
N THR A 123 7.33 11.98 9.66
CA THR A 123 6.50 12.69 8.67
C THR A 123 6.90 14.15 8.61
N LEU A 124 6.61 14.84 7.51
CA LEU A 124 6.92 16.26 7.26
C LEU A 124 8.42 16.58 7.08
N PHE A 125 9.32 15.62 7.30
CA PHE A 125 10.76 15.79 7.15
C PHE A 125 11.26 15.24 5.81
N GLU A 126 12.08 16.03 5.10
CA GLU A 126 12.58 15.72 3.76
C GLU A 126 13.76 14.74 3.73
N ASP A 127 14.46 14.60 4.86
CA ASP A 127 15.55 13.63 5.02
C ASP A 127 15.04 12.21 5.30
N VAL A 128 13.79 12.05 5.72
CA VAL A 128 13.15 10.74 5.93
C VAL A 128 12.58 10.19 4.62
N ARG A 129 13.07 9.02 4.22
CA ARG A 129 12.73 8.34 2.96
C ARG A 129 11.84 7.13 3.22
N TRP A 130 10.61 7.22 2.74
CA TRP A 130 9.62 6.16 2.78
C TRP A 130 9.79 5.21 1.60
N ILE A 131 9.92 3.91 1.88
CA ILE A 131 10.05 2.83 0.90
C ILE A 131 8.83 1.91 0.99
N SER A 132 8.14 1.73 -0.13
CA SER A 132 6.88 1.00 -0.16
C SER A 132 6.78 0.05 -1.36
N PHE A 133 5.70 -0.73 -1.45
CA PHE A 133 5.41 -1.55 -2.63
C PHE A 133 3.93 -1.47 -3.00
N HIS A 134 3.60 -0.93 -4.17
CA HIS A 134 2.22 -0.83 -4.67
C HIS A 134 1.28 -0.11 -3.69
N SER A 135 1.71 1.07 -3.27
CA SER A 135 1.41 1.60 -1.93
C SER A 135 0.29 2.63 -1.84
N GLY A 136 -0.59 2.67 -2.84
CA GLY A 136 -1.70 3.62 -2.87
C GLY A 136 -2.55 3.57 -1.59
N TYR A 137 -3.01 2.37 -1.23
CA TYR A 137 -3.85 2.18 -0.05
C TYR A 137 -3.07 2.45 1.24
N ASP A 138 -1.81 2.01 1.33
CA ASP A 138 -0.95 2.22 2.51
C ASP A 138 -0.86 3.71 2.86
N PHE A 139 -0.52 4.54 1.86
CA PHE A 139 -0.44 5.98 2.05
C PHE A 139 -1.81 6.64 2.21
N GLY A 140 -2.86 6.07 1.62
CA GLY A 140 -4.24 6.48 1.89
C GLY A 140 -4.57 6.35 3.38
N TYR A 141 -4.28 5.20 3.99
CA TYR A 141 -4.50 5.00 5.42
C TYR A 141 -3.61 5.89 6.28
N LEU A 142 -2.33 6.03 5.95
CA LEU A 142 -1.43 6.93 6.71
C LEU A 142 -1.89 8.39 6.65
N LEU A 143 -2.34 8.88 5.48
CA LEU A 143 -2.92 10.22 5.36
C LEU A 143 -4.20 10.38 6.17
N LYS A 144 -5.09 9.38 6.14
CA LYS A 144 -6.30 9.36 6.97
C LYS A 144 -5.95 9.45 8.46
N LEU A 145 -4.92 8.73 8.91
CA LEU A 145 -4.48 8.73 10.31
C LEU A 145 -3.94 10.09 10.74
N VAL A 146 -3.07 10.73 9.96
CA VAL A 146 -2.45 12.01 10.35
C VAL A 146 -3.35 13.22 10.15
N THR A 147 -4.34 13.14 9.25
CA THR A 147 -5.28 14.25 9.04
C THR A 147 -6.57 14.13 9.83
N CYS A 148 -6.92 12.91 10.27
CA CYS A 148 -8.20 12.59 10.89
C CYS A 148 -9.42 13.08 10.08
N THR A 149 -9.28 13.15 8.76
CA THR A 149 -10.34 13.54 7.82
C THR A 149 -10.46 12.54 6.69
N SER A 150 -11.60 12.54 5.99
CA SER A 150 -11.74 11.83 4.72
C SER A 150 -10.68 12.28 3.71
N LEU A 151 -10.24 11.36 2.86
CA LEU A 151 -9.27 11.69 1.82
C LEU A 151 -9.80 12.77 0.85
N PRO A 152 -8.93 13.52 0.14
CA PRO A 152 -9.36 14.59 -0.78
C PRO A 152 -10.27 14.12 -1.92
N ALA A 153 -11.07 15.01 -2.52
CA ALA A 153 -12.04 14.63 -3.56
C ALA A 153 -11.37 14.25 -4.88
N HIS A 154 -10.21 14.86 -5.14
CA HIS A 154 -9.50 14.72 -6.39
C HIS A 154 -8.11 14.13 -6.18
N GLU A 155 -7.67 13.30 -7.13
CA GLU A 155 -6.36 12.66 -7.11
C GLU A 155 -5.22 13.69 -6.96
N SER A 156 -5.33 14.85 -7.60
CA SER A 156 -4.31 15.91 -7.48
C SER A 156 -4.18 16.46 -6.06
N GLU A 157 -5.30 16.74 -5.39
CA GLU A 157 -5.31 17.25 -4.01
C GLU A 157 -4.78 16.19 -3.02
N PHE A 158 -5.04 14.91 -3.31
CA PHE A 158 -4.43 13.81 -2.56
C PHE A 158 -2.92 13.81 -2.67
N PHE A 159 -2.36 13.95 -3.88
CA PHE A 159 -0.91 13.98 -4.06
C PHE A 159 -0.27 15.24 -3.47
N GLU A 160 -0.90 16.41 -3.58
CA GLU A 160 -0.43 17.65 -2.92
C GLU A 160 -0.29 17.45 -1.41
N LEU A 161 -1.32 16.89 -0.78
CA LEU A 161 -1.33 16.60 0.65
C LEU A 161 -0.35 15.47 1.01
N LEU A 162 -0.28 14.41 0.20
CA LEU A 162 0.64 13.29 0.37
C LEU A 162 2.09 13.77 0.40
N HIS A 163 2.49 14.57 -0.59
CA HIS A 163 3.85 15.07 -0.71
C HIS A 163 4.22 16.08 0.38
N GLN A 164 3.24 16.75 0.98
CA GLN A 164 3.47 17.56 2.17
C GLN A 164 3.80 16.69 3.39
N TRP A 165 3.01 15.64 3.64
CA TRP A 165 3.20 14.77 4.81
C TRP A 165 4.36 13.78 4.67
N PHE A 166 4.62 13.33 3.45
CA PHE A 166 5.61 12.32 3.11
C PHE A 166 6.44 12.81 1.90
N PRO A 167 7.41 13.73 2.12
CA PRO A 167 8.12 14.40 1.03
C PRO A 167 9.00 13.46 0.20
N CYS A 168 9.43 12.34 0.76
CA CYS A 168 10.28 11.38 0.09
C CYS A 168 9.65 9.99 0.08
N ILE A 169 9.06 9.58 -1.06
CA ILE A 169 8.51 8.24 -1.25
C ILE A 169 9.17 7.57 -2.45
N TYR A 170 9.55 6.30 -2.30
CA TYR A 170 9.84 5.40 -3.41
C TYR A 170 8.96 4.15 -3.35
N ASP A 171 8.10 4.01 -4.34
CA ASP A 171 7.31 2.80 -4.54
C ASP A 171 8.08 1.82 -5.43
N ILE A 172 8.48 0.68 -4.87
CA ILE A 172 9.21 -0.39 -5.58
C ILE A 172 8.45 -0.83 -6.84
N LYS A 173 7.12 -0.95 -6.77
CA LYS A 173 6.30 -1.38 -7.90
C LYS A 173 6.34 -0.33 -9.03
N TYR A 174 6.47 0.94 -8.69
CA TYR A 174 6.72 2.00 -9.67
C TYR A 174 8.14 1.92 -10.26
N LEU A 175 9.17 1.75 -9.43
CA LEU A 175 10.57 1.59 -9.85
C LEU A 175 10.76 0.42 -10.84
N MET A 176 10.04 -0.68 -10.62
CA MET A 176 10.06 -1.85 -11.49
C MET A 176 9.70 -1.56 -12.95
N ARG A 177 9.00 -0.44 -13.25
CA ARG A 177 8.72 -0.03 -14.64
C ARG A 177 9.99 0.26 -15.44
N SER A 178 11.07 0.68 -14.78
CA SER A 178 12.39 0.86 -15.37
C SER A 178 13.19 -0.46 -15.42
N CYS A 179 12.70 -1.53 -14.80
CA CYS A 179 13.37 -2.81 -14.64
C CYS A 179 12.65 -3.91 -15.44
N LYS A 180 12.92 -4.02 -16.76
CA LYS A 180 12.20 -4.94 -17.66
C LYS A 180 12.19 -6.43 -17.22
N ALA A 181 13.15 -6.83 -16.41
CA ALA A 181 13.29 -8.20 -15.92
C ALA A 181 12.35 -8.53 -14.75
N LEU A 182 11.85 -7.53 -14.00
CA LEU A 182 11.09 -7.74 -12.78
C LEU A 182 9.58 -7.62 -13.03
N LYS A 183 8.81 -8.58 -12.54
CA LYS A 183 7.33 -8.63 -12.62
C LYS A 183 6.77 -9.29 -11.35
N GLY A 184 5.45 -9.31 -11.21
CA GLY A 184 4.80 -9.99 -10.09
C GLY A 184 4.63 -9.15 -8.82
N GLY A 185 4.25 -9.80 -7.72
CA GLY A 185 4.09 -9.20 -6.39
C GLY A 185 5.41 -9.03 -5.65
N LEU A 186 5.34 -8.56 -4.40
CA LEU A 186 6.53 -8.30 -3.57
C LEU A 186 7.38 -9.58 -3.40
N GLN A 187 6.74 -10.72 -3.17
CA GLN A 187 7.42 -12.01 -3.00
C GLN A 187 8.16 -12.43 -4.28
N ASP A 188 7.51 -12.32 -5.46
CA ASP A 188 8.13 -12.68 -6.74
C ASP A 188 9.41 -11.85 -6.98
N VAL A 189 9.35 -10.55 -6.69
CA VAL A 189 10.48 -9.63 -6.87
C VAL A 189 11.59 -9.91 -5.87
N ALA A 190 11.24 -10.22 -4.62
CA ALA A 190 12.21 -10.63 -3.61
C ALA A 190 12.94 -11.92 -4.03
N ASP A 191 12.21 -12.91 -4.56
CA ASP A 191 12.78 -14.17 -5.04
C ASP A 191 13.73 -13.95 -6.22
N ASP A 192 13.34 -13.13 -7.21
CA ASP A 192 14.17 -12.74 -8.37
C ASP A 192 15.46 -11.99 -7.96
N LEU A 193 15.40 -11.27 -6.84
CA LEU A 193 16.52 -10.54 -6.24
C LEU A 193 17.27 -11.37 -5.19
N GLN A 194 16.87 -12.62 -4.95
CA GLN A 194 17.46 -13.53 -3.97
C GLN A 194 17.44 -12.96 -2.54
N VAL A 195 16.35 -12.29 -2.18
CA VAL A 195 16.08 -11.75 -0.85
C VAL A 195 15.21 -12.74 -0.07
N ASN A 196 15.71 -13.21 1.06
CA ASN A 196 14.96 -14.12 1.92
C ASN A 196 14.02 -13.35 2.85
N ARG A 197 12.76 -13.79 2.92
CA ARG A 197 11.78 -13.30 3.89
C ARG A 197 12.15 -13.70 5.32
N ILE A 198 11.86 -12.79 6.25
CA ILE A 198 11.95 -13.03 7.70
C ILE A 198 10.60 -12.63 8.30
N GLY A 199 9.95 -13.56 8.98
CA GLY A 199 8.59 -13.38 9.50
C GLY A 199 7.53 -14.06 8.61
N GLN A 200 6.27 -13.96 9.02
CA GLN A 200 5.15 -14.56 8.31
C GLN A 200 4.74 -13.71 7.11
N GLN A 201 4.38 -14.33 6.00
CA GLN A 201 3.84 -13.61 4.84
C GLN A 201 2.43 -13.09 5.15
N HIS A 202 2.06 -11.93 4.60
CA HIS A 202 0.78 -11.26 4.86
C HIS A 202 0.63 -10.81 6.32
N GLN A 203 1.74 -10.31 6.87
CA GLN A 203 1.76 -9.54 8.09
C GLN A 203 2.66 -8.33 7.86
N ALA A 204 2.14 -7.14 8.16
CA ALA A 204 2.78 -5.88 7.75
C ALA A 204 4.25 -5.76 8.23
N GLY A 205 4.59 -6.29 9.42
CA GLY A 205 5.96 -6.25 9.94
C GLY A 205 6.97 -7.09 9.15
N SER A 206 6.55 -8.23 8.61
CA SER A 206 7.39 -9.10 7.77
C SER A 206 7.48 -8.56 6.35
N ASP A 207 6.37 -8.09 5.81
CA ASP A 207 6.27 -7.55 4.46
C ASP A 207 7.03 -6.23 4.33
N SER A 208 6.97 -5.33 5.31
CA SER A 208 7.82 -4.12 5.36
C SER A 208 9.32 -4.41 5.43
N LEU A 209 9.73 -5.42 6.21
CA LEU A 209 11.14 -5.85 6.26
C LEU A 209 11.61 -6.44 4.92
N LEU A 210 10.72 -7.19 4.25
CA LEU A 210 10.97 -7.69 2.90
C LEU A 210 11.05 -6.52 1.89
N THR A 211 10.16 -5.54 1.99
CA THR A 211 10.15 -4.30 1.20
C THR A 211 11.47 -3.56 1.34
N ALA A 212 11.97 -3.33 2.57
CA ALA A 212 13.26 -2.68 2.81
C ALA A 212 14.41 -3.42 2.11
N SER A 213 14.50 -4.73 2.34
CA SER A 213 15.58 -5.57 1.84
C SER A 213 15.55 -5.66 0.31
N THR A 214 14.35 -5.75 -0.26
CA THR A 214 14.10 -5.79 -1.71
C THR A 214 14.48 -4.47 -2.36
N PHE A 215 14.12 -3.33 -1.76
CA PHE A 215 14.47 -2.01 -2.28
C PHE A 215 15.97 -1.81 -2.39
N PHE A 216 16.74 -2.07 -1.33
CA PHE A 216 18.19 -1.87 -1.37
C PHE A 216 18.85 -2.80 -2.40
N LYS A 217 18.40 -4.06 -2.52
CA LYS A 217 18.89 -4.96 -3.58
C LYS A 217 18.52 -4.51 -4.98
N LEU A 218 17.30 -4.02 -5.18
CA LEU A 218 16.84 -3.49 -6.45
C LEU A 218 17.64 -2.26 -6.87
N ARG A 219 17.83 -1.31 -5.94
CA ARG A 219 18.62 -0.10 -6.14
C ARG A 219 20.06 -0.43 -6.55
N ASP A 220 20.72 -1.32 -5.82
CA ASP A 220 22.11 -1.66 -6.10
C ASP A 220 22.27 -2.39 -7.44
N ARG A 221 21.28 -3.22 -7.83
CA ARG A 221 21.35 -4.05 -9.06
C ARG A 221 20.90 -3.34 -10.34
N PHE A 222 19.92 -2.46 -10.25
CA PHE A 222 19.27 -1.86 -11.43
C PHE A 222 19.47 -0.34 -11.54
N PHE A 223 19.97 0.31 -10.49
CA PHE A 223 20.13 1.77 -10.42
C PHE A 223 21.54 2.18 -9.99
N ASP A 224 22.53 1.28 -10.07
CA ASP A 224 23.93 1.56 -9.69
C ASP A 224 24.08 2.20 -8.28
N GLY A 225 23.16 1.85 -7.37
CA GLY A 225 23.14 2.37 -6.00
C GLY A 225 22.47 3.74 -5.82
N VAL A 226 22.00 4.41 -6.88
CA VAL A 226 21.42 5.76 -6.83
C VAL A 226 20.13 5.84 -7.66
N ILE A 227 19.01 6.17 -7.01
CA ILE A 227 17.72 6.36 -7.70
C ILE A 227 17.65 7.78 -8.26
N ASP A 228 17.13 7.90 -9.48
CA ASP A 228 16.85 9.18 -10.13
C ASP A 228 15.57 9.81 -9.54
N ASP A 229 15.76 10.82 -8.70
CA ASP A 229 14.68 11.51 -7.99
C ASP A 229 13.69 12.20 -8.95
N GLU A 230 14.17 12.77 -10.05
CA GLU A 230 13.32 13.47 -11.03
C GLU A 230 12.26 12.53 -11.64
N LYS A 231 12.60 11.24 -11.75
CA LYS A 231 11.73 10.21 -12.36
C LYS A 231 10.88 9.44 -11.37
N HIS A 232 11.35 9.29 -10.12
CA HIS A 232 10.85 8.26 -9.22
C HIS A 232 10.36 8.78 -7.88
N LEU A 233 10.83 9.94 -7.42
CA LEU A 233 10.50 10.46 -6.10
C LEU A 233 9.04 10.91 -6.02
N GLY A 234 8.31 10.40 -5.03
CA GLY A 234 6.90 10.73 -4.79
C GLY A 234 5.89 10.03 -5.71
N CYS A 235 6.35 9.17 -6.62
CA CYS A 235 5.49 8.47 -7.56
C CYS A 235 4.91 7.18 -6.96
N LEU A 236 3.59 7.00 -7.04
CA LEU A 236 2.91 5.77 -6.61
C LEU A 236 2.44 4.95 -7.81
N TYR A 237 2.52 3.62 -7.70
CA TYR A 237 2.03 2.74 -8.77
C TYR A 237 0.50 2.79 -8.88
N GLY A 238 -0.02 2.84 -10.11
CA GLY A 238 -1.47 2.81 -10.39
C GLY A 238 -2.14 4.19 -10.52
N PHE A 239 -1.38 5.27 -10.33
CA PHE A 239 -1.83 6.67 -10.38
C PHE A 239 -1.25 7.43 -11.56
N ALA A 240 -1.82 8.61 -11.82
CA ALA A 240 -1.42 9.50 -12.91
C ALA A 240 -0.02 10.11 -12.68
N ASN A 241 0.39 10.32 -11.42
CA ASN A 241 1.67 10.92 -11.03
C ASN A 241 1.94 12.22 -11.80
N THR A 242 1.05 13.20 -11.66
CA THR A 242 1.07 14.42 -12.48
C THR A 242 2.10 15.46 -12.02
N THR A 243 2.91 15.15 -11.01
CA THR A 243 3.94 16.06 -10.47
C THR A 243 5.33 15.43 -10.59
N SER A 244 6.35 16.27 -10.65
CA SER A 244 7.76 15.88 -10.61
C SER A 244 8.43 16.56 -9.42
N ALA A 245 9.32 15.82 -8.75
CA ALA A 245 10.10 16.37 -7.65
C ALA A 245 11.33 17.11 -8.19
N VAL A 246 11.62 18.28 -7.61
CA VAL A 246 12.85 19.03 -7.82
C VAL A 246 13.48 19.27 -6.45
N MET A 247 14.71 18.80 -6.29
CA MET A 247 15.51 19.08 -5.09
C MET A 247 16.26 20.40 -5.26
N LEU A 248 15.96 21.38 -4.42
CA LEU A 248 16.62 22.67 -4.39
C LEU A 248 18.01 22.56 -3.75
N PRO A 249 18.95 23.50 -4.01
CA PRO A 249 20.26 23.52 -3.36
C PRO A 249 20.20 23.60 -1.82
N THR A 250 19.07 24.04 -1.27
CA THR A 250 18.80 24.08 0.18
C THR A 250 18.51 22.71 0.79
N GLY A 251 18.36 21.66 -0.04
CA GLY A 251 17.86 20.35 0.37
C GLY A 251 16.35 20.20 0.28
N GLN A 252 15.64 21.31 0.03
CA GLN A 252 14.17 21.33 -0.02
C GLN A 252 13.63 20.61 -1.26
N ILE A 253 12.57 19.84 -1.08
CA ILE A 253 11.88 19.12 -2.16
C ILE A 253 10.64 19.92 -2.57
N VAL A 254 10.57 20.27 -3.85
CA VAL A 254 9.41 20.95 -4.42
C VAL A 254 8.80 20.10 -5.51
N TYR A 255 7.51 19.79 -5.33
CA TYR A 255 6.72 19.11 -6.35
C TYR A 255 6.10 20.12 -7.31
N GLN A 256 6.37 19.96 -8.60
CA GLN A 256 5.83 20.82 -9.64
C GLN A 256 4.91 20.01 -10.56
N PRO A 257 3.74 20.54 -10.96
CA PRO A 257 2.91 19.90 -11.97
C PRO A 257 3.70 19.72 -13.27
N HIS A 258 3.52 18.58 -13.93
CA HIS A 258 4.03 18.41 -15.28
C HIS A 258 3.46 19.51 -16.20
N PRO A 259 4.28 20.12 -17.06
CA PRO A 259 3.79 21.05 -18.07
C PRO A 259 2.90 20.27 -19.06
N VAL A 260 1.58 20.40 -18.92
CA VAL A 260 0.62 19.72 -19.81
C VAL A 260 0.58 20.43 -21.16
N SER A 261 1.10 19.81 -22.21
CA SER A 261 0.66 20.09 -23.58
C SER A 261 -0.60 19.29 -23.85
N THR A 262 -1.77 19.95 -23.89
CA THR A 262 -3.10 19.34 -24.03
C THR A 262 -3.30 18.66 -25.40
N PRO A 263 -3.51 17.33 -25.47
CA PRO A 263 -4.06 16.69 -26.66
C PRO A 263 -5.59 16.62 -26.54
N SER A 264 -6.29 16.91 -27.64
CA SER A 264 -7.75 16.89 -27.77
C SER A 264 -8.36 15.52 -27.42
N ALA A 265 -9.40 15.53 -26.59
CA ALA A 265 -10.12 14.34 -26.13
C ALA A 265 -10.75 13.56 -27.29
N GLN A 266 -10.36 12.29 -27.45
CA GLN A 266 -11.14 11.29 -28.18
C GLN A 266 -11.77 10.32 -27.17
N HIS A 267 -13.03 9.98 -27.38
CA HIS A 267 -13.84 9.10 -26.52
C HIS A 267 -13.14 7.76 -26.28
N ALA A 268 -12.84 7.45 -25.02
CA ALA A 268 -12.41 6.11 -24.62
C ALA A 268 -13.61 5.17 -24.51
N GLN A 269 -13.55 4.03 -25.19
CA GLN A 269 -14.53 2.95 -25.05
C GLN A 269 -14.35 2.23 -23.70
N ALA A 270 -15.45 1.71 -23.16
CA ALA A 270 -15.50 0.95 -21.92
C ALA A 270 -14.57 -0.27 -21.99
N VAL A 271 -13.48 -0.25 -21.22
CA VAL A 271 -12.60 -1.40 -21.03
C VAL A 271 -13.15 -2.22 -19.87
N VAL A 272 -13.44 -3.50 -20.14
CA VAL A 272 -13.88 -4.48 -19.14
C VAL A 272 -12.78 -4.62 -18.08
N ALA A 273 -13.13 -4.27 -16.84
CA ALA A 273 -12.24 -4.29 -15.69
C ALA A 273 -11.75 -5.71 -15.39
N THR A 274 -10.43 -5.89 -15.35
CA THR A 274 -9.79 -7.04 -14.73
C THR A 274 -9.69 -6.76 -13.22
N PRO A 275 -9.92 -7.73 -12.33
CA PRO A 275 -9.85 -7.50 -10.89
C PRO A 275 -8.42 -7.13 -10.49
N LEU A 276 -8.25 -5.95 -9.88
CA LEU A 276 -7.04 -5.60 -9.13
C LEU A 276 -7.13 -6.28 -7.76
N THR A 277 -6.38 -7.36 -7.59
CA THR A 277 -6.09 -7.99 -6.30
C THR A 277 -4.98 -7.22 -5.57
N PRO A 278 -5.07 -7.00 -4.25
CA PRO A 278 -3.91 -6.63 -3.43
C PRO A 278 -2.88 -7.79 -3.43
N GLY A 279 -1.61 -7.47 -3.18
CA GLY A 279 -0.44 -8.36 -3.04
C GLY A 279 -0.64 -9.87 -3.27
N GLY A 280 -0.16 -10.41 -4.39
CA GLY A 280 -0.45 -11.77 -4.81
C GLY A 280 0.07 -12.89 -3.89
N SER A 281 -0.79 -13.87 -3.62
CA SER A 281 -0.40 -15.29 -3.55
C SER A 281 -1.56 -16.22 -3.95
N ALA A 282 -1.32 -16.98 -5.04
CA ALA A 282 -2.03 -18.16 -5.58
C ALA A 282 -3.32 -17.98 -6.44
N PRO A 283 -3.49 -18.81 -7.50
CA PRO A 283 -4.39 -18.52 -8.63
C PRO A 283 -5.83 -18.96 -8.36
N LEU A 284 -6.78 -18.06 -8.57
CA LEU A 284 -8.19 -18.41 -8.75
C LEU A 284 -8.38 -19.08 -10.12
N GLN A 285 -8.49 -20.41 -10.15
CA GLN A 285 -9.11 -21.09 -11.28
C GLN A 285 -10.61 -20.78 -11.28
N SER A 286 -11.07 -20.10 -12.32
CA SER A 286 -12.49 -19.93 -12.61
C SER A 286 -13.12 -21.26 -13.09
N PRO A 287 -14.24 -21.75 -12.53
CA PRO A 287 -15.01 -22.80 -13.16
C PRO A 287 -16.01 -22.14 -14.12
N LEU A 288 -15.56 -21.78 -15.31
CA LEU A 288 -16.45 -21.51 -16.44
C LEU A 288 -15.96 -22.35 -17.60
N ASN A 289 -16.49 -23.57 -17.70
CA ASN A 289 -16.31 -24.46 -18.83
C ASN A 289 -17.62 -24.41 -19.66
N PRO A 290 -17.70 -23.64 -20.76
CA PRO A 290 -18.89 -23.61 -21.59
C PRO A 290 -18.77 -24.65 -22.71
N HIS A 291 -18.68 -25.95 -22.40
CA HIS A 291 -18.90 -27.00 -23.40
C HIS A 291 -19.24 -28.34 -22.72
N ALA A 292 -20.54 -28.65 -22.64
CA ALA A 292 -21.03 -30.02 -22.60
C ALA A 292 -22.23 -30.13 -23.54
N SER A 293 -21.91 -30.38 -24.81
CA SER A 293 -22.85 -30.88 -25.80
C SER A 293 -23.33 -32.28 -25.45
N ALA A 294 -24.65 -32.47 -25.54
CA ALA A 294 -25.35 -33.69 -25.95
C ALA A 294 -25.05 -35.01 -25.22
N VAL A 295 -26.02 -35.48 -24.43
CA VAL A 295 -26.28 -36.91 -24.24
C VAL A 295 -27.78 -37.19 -24.40
N ARG A 296 -28.04 -38.34 -25.02
CA ARG A 296 -29.23 -38.81 -25.73
C ARG A 296 -30.42 -39.14 -24.83
N ARG A 297 -31.60 -39.08 -25.46
CA ARG A 297 -32.82 -39.81 -25.09
C ARG A 297 -32.60 -41.32 -25.06
N THR A 298 -33.14 -41.99 -24.04
CA THR A 298 -33.68 -43.37 -24.02
C THR A 298 -34.54 -43.49 -22.73
N THR A 299 -35.87 -43.45 -22.83
CA THR A 299 -36.84 -44.58 -22.73
C THR A 299 -37.22 -45.02 -21.30
N GLU A 300 -38.53 -44.88 -21.02
CA GLU A 300 -39.44 -45.76 -20.25
C GLU A 300 -39.14 -46.12 -18.78
N ALA A 301 -40.03 -45.74 -17.85
CA ALA A 301 -41.08 -46.64 -17.32
C ALA A 301 -41.82 -45.99 -16.12
N ALA A 302 -43.13 -46.26 -16.07
CA ALA A 302 -44.17 -45.93 -15.06
C ALA A 302 -44.76 -44.51 -15.09
#